data_AF-A0A7S3I5N4-F1
#
_entry.id   AF-A0A7S3I5N4-F1
#
_cell.length_a   1.000
_cell.length_b   1.000
_cell.length_c   1.000
_cell.angle_alpha   90.00
_cell.angle_beta   90.00
_cell.angle_gamma   90.00
#
_symmetry.space_group_name_H-M   'P 1'
#
loop_
_entity.id
_entity.type
_entity.pdbx_description
1 polymer ?
#
loop_
_entity_poly.entity_id
_entity_poly.type
_entity_poly.pdbx_seq_one_letter_code
_entity_poly.pdbx_strand_id
1 'polypeptide(L)'
;MQEEFKRCWPDIKRNKRVEIHCNSFSIAELKRMTVERLKQKENSQIMRIFSVKDPNVDVIYICPFALTNEVQKYYLKILELVEIEEPTGRFHMIVPENYPQFRSHLSLSQAMLYSPKALNQ
;
A
#
# COMPACT_ATOMS: atom_id res chain seq x y z
N MET A 1 -0.02 -21.34 -10.81
CA MET A 1 0.14 -20.27 -9.80
C MET A 1 -1.17 -19.52 -9.52
N GLN A 2 -1.78 -18.79 -10.46
CA GLN A 2 -3.02 -18.03 -10.16
C GLN A 2 -4.25 -18.91 -9.85
N GLU A 3 -4.46 -20.00 -10.59
CA GLU A 3 -5.58 -20.92 -10.33
C GLU A 3 -5.43 -21.68 -9.01
N GLU A 4 -4.20 -22.05 -8.67
CA GLU A 4 -3.89 -22.67 -7.38
C GLU A 4 -4.14 -21.70 -6.21
N PHE A 5 -3.73 -20.44 -6.34
CA PHE A 5 -4.02 -19.41 -5.36
C PHE A 5 -5.54 -19.26 -5.13
N LYS A 6 -6.34 -19.20 -6.21
CA LYS A 6 -7.80 -19.13 -6.11
C LYS A 6 -8.38 -20.34 -5.36
N ARG A 7 -7.89 -21.55 -5.67
CA ARG A 7 -8.33 -22.79 -5.03
C ARG A 7 -8.01 -22.81 -3.53
N CYS A 8 -6.83 -22.35 -3.14
CA CYS A 8 -6.37 -22.33 -1.74
C CYS A 8 -6.88 -21.11 -0.95
N TRP A 9 -7.45 -20.10 -1.60
CA TRP A 9 -7.92 -18.86 -0.96
C TRP A 9 -8.83 -19.06 0.25
N PRO A 10 -9.79 -20.01 0.26
CA PRO A 10 -10.64 -20.24 1.43
C PRO A 10 -9.87 -20.61 2.69
N ASP A 11 -8.71 -21.26 2.54
CA ASP A 11 -7.84 -21.67 3.66
C ASP A 11 -6.88 -20.55 4.03
N ILE A 12 -6.29 -19.86 3.04
CA ILE A 12 -5.41 -18.70 3.24
C ILE A 12 -6.13 -17.62 4.06
N LYS A 13 -7.39 -17.30 3.73
CA LYS A 13 -8.15 -16.24 4.42
C LYS A 13 -8.46 -16.54 5.90
N ARG A 14 -8.35 -17.80 6.35
CA ARG A 14 -8.58 -18.19 7.75
C ARG A 14 -7.34 -18.05 8.62
N ASN A 15 -6.16 -17.91 8.00
CA ASN A 15 -4.89 -17.80 8.70
C ASN A 15 -4.41 -16.34 8.74
N LYS A 16 -3.50 -16.04 9.68
CA LYS A 16 -2.76 -14.78 9.69
C LYS A 16 -2.02 -14.59 8.36
N ARG A 17 -2.15 -13.41 7.78
CA ARG A 17 -1.57 -13.07 6.48
C ARG A 17 -1.19 -11.58 6.43
N VAL A 18 -0.20 -11.29 5.61
CA VAL A 18 0.21 -9.93 5.28
C VAL A 18 -0.26 -9.59 3.88
N GLU A 19 -1.04 -8.53 3.75
CA GLU A 19 -1.48 -7.99 2.47
C GLU A 19 -0.56 -6.83 2.06
N ILE A 20 0.29 -7.09 1.06
CA ILE A 20 1.18 -6.05 0.49
C ILE A 20 0.43 -5.35 -0.63
N HIS A 21 0.07 -4.09 -0.40
CA HIS A 21 -0.53 -3.24 -1.41
C HIS A 21 0.50 -2.30 -2.02
N CYS A 22 0.91 -2.60 -3.25
CA CYS A 22 1.67 -1.67 -4.06
C CYS A 22 0.72 -0.82 -4.90
N ASN A 23 0.61 0.47 -4.58
CA ASN A 23 -0.27 1.41 -5.29
C ASN A 23 0.20 1.80 -6.70
N SER A 24 0.89 0.90 -7.40
CA SER A 24 1.37 1.21 -8.73
C SER A 24 0.29 0.97 -9.77
N PHE A 25 0.05 1.94 -10.65
CA PHE A 25 -0.76 1.67 -11.82
C PHE A 25 0.03 0.82 -12.83
N SER A 26 -0.42 -0.43 -13.01
CA SER A 26 0.12 -1.38 -13.99
C SER A 26 -0.29 -1.02 -15.43
N ILE A 27 -0.03 0.22 -15.83
CA ILE A 27 -0.27 0.75 -17.18
C ILE A 27 1.06 0.99 -17.90
N ALA A 28 1.03 1.13 -19.22
CA ALA A 28 2.24 1.45 -19.99
C ALA A 28 2.85 2.80 -19.57
N GLU A 29 4.17 2.93 -19.65
CA GLU A 29 4.88 4.16 -19.28
C GLU A 29 4.39 5.38 -20.06
N LEU A 30 4.20 5.25 -21.38
CA LEU A 30 3.65 6.30 -22.23
C LEU A 30 2.30 6.81 -21.72
N LYS A 31 1.46 5.94 -21.15
CA LYS A 31 0.20 6.35 -20.52
C LYS A 31 0.43 7.04 -19.18
N ARG A 32 1.39 6.61 -18.36
CA ARG A 32 1.74 7.31 -17.10
C ARG A 32 2.19 8.74 -17.34
N MET A 33 2.91 9.00 -18.44
CA MET A 33 3.33 10.35 -18.83
C MET A 33 2.17 11.31 -19.07
N THR A 34 1.00 10.80 -19.47
CA THR A 34 -0.20 11.60 -19.72
C THR A 34 -1.13 11.69 -18.50
N VAL A 35 -0.86 10.94 -17.42
CA VAL A 35 -1.70 10.96 -16.22
C VAL A 35 -1.32 12.13 -15.34
N GLU A 36 -2.20 13.13 -15.28
CA GLU A 36 -2.05 14.22 -14.32
C GLU A 36 -2.14 13.70 -12.88
N ARG A 37 -1.27 14.22 -12.01
CA ARG A 37 -1.25 13.90 -10.57
C ARG A 37 -1.20 12.39 -10.29
N LEU A 38 -0.43 11.64 -11.10
CA LEU A 38 -0.28 10.19 -11.00
C LEU A 38 -0.02 9.74 -9.55
N LYS A 39 0.99 10.33 -8.90
CA LYS A 39 1.37 9.99 -7.52
C LYS A 39 0.21 10.23 -6.53
N GLN A 40 -0.57 11.30 -6.69
CA GLN A 40 -1.74 11.54 -5.83
C GLN A 40 -2.84 10.50 -6.06
N LYS A 41 -3.06 10.09 -7.31
CA LYS A 41 -4.00 9.03 -7.65
C LYS A 41 -3.56 7.68 -7.07
N GLU A 42 -2.27 7.35 -7.16
CA GLU A 42 -1.69 6.17 -6.50
C GLU A 42 -1.94 6.26 -4.98
N ASN A 43 -1.67 7.41 -4.34
CA ASN A 43 -1.84 7.55 -2.89
C ASN A 43 -3.31 7.62 -2.41
N SER A 44 -4.27 7.84 -3.31
CA SER A 44 -5.71 7.78 -2.97
C SER A 44 -6.22 6.36 -2.71
N GLN A 45 -5.41 5.34 -2.96
CA GLN A 45 -5.74 3.92 -2.68
C GLN A 45 -5.60 3.55 -1.19
N ILE A 46 -5.39 4.54 -0.31
CA ILE A 46 -5.25 4.37 1.15
C ILE A 46 -6.42 3.63 1.82
N MET A 47 -7.57 3.53 1.18
CA MET A 47 -8.72 2.75 1.66
C MET A 47 -8.37 1.29 2.00
N ARG A 48 -7.23 0.76 1.52
CA ARG A 48 -6.71 -0.55 1.97
C ARG A 48 -6.41 -0.65 3.45
N ILE A 49 -6.23 0.47 4.14
CA ILE A 49 -6.08 0.48 5.59
C ILE A 49 -7.21 -0.26 6.30
N PHE A 50 -8.45 -0.21 5.76
CA PHE A 50 -9.60 -0.89 6.36
C PHE A 50 -9.54 -2.42 6.27
N SER A 51 -8.59 -3.00 5.55
CA SER A 51 -8.41 -4.46 5.49
C SER A 51 -7.97 -5.03 6.85
N VAL A 52 -7.33 -4.20 7.71
CA VAL A 52 -6.96 -4.58 9.09
C VAL A 52 -8.16 -4.85 10.00
N LYS A 53 -9.38 -4.55 9.53
CA LYS A 53 -10.64 -4.97 10.19
C LYS A 53 -10.73 -6.49 10.32
N ASP A 54 -10.18 -7.25 9.37
CA ASP A 54 -9.99 -8.69 9.55
C ASP A 54 -8.86 -8.89 10.58
N PRO A 55 -9.09 -9.53 11.74
CA PRO A 55 -8.08 -9.70 12.79
C PRO A 55 -6.87 -10.55 12.35
N ASN A 56 -6.96 -11.22 11.20
CA ASN A 56 -5.87 -12.01 10.64
C ASN A 56 -5.05 -11.24 9.58
N VAL A 57 -5.33 -9.96 9.33
CA VAL A 57 -4.69 -9.19 8.26
C VAL A 57 -3.82 -8.08 8.80
N ASP A 58 -2.54 -8.12 8.45
CA ASP A 58 -1.68 -6.94 8.55
C ASP A 58 -1.45 -6.40 7.14
N VAL A 59 -1.35 -5.09 7.00
CA VAL A 59 -1.27 -4.41 5.71
C VAL A 59 0.08 -3.70 5.60
N ILE A 60 0.80 -3.99 4.52
CA ILE A 60 1.95 -3.19 4.09
C ILE A 60 1.49 -2.35 2.90
N TYR A 61 1.39 -1.04 3.12
CA TYR A 61 0.95 -0.06 2.14
C TYR A 61 2.16 0.67 1.54
N ILE A 62 2.50 0.31 0.32
CA ILE A 62 3.58 0.95 -0.43
C ILE A 62 3.00 2.14 -1.18
N CYS A 63 3.53 3.33 -0.92
CA CYS A 63 2.98 4.58 -1.41
C CYS A 63 4.05 5.54 -1.95
N PRO A 64 3.66 6.46 -2.86
CA PRO A 64 4.61 7.36 -3.51
C PRO A 64 5.20 8.43 -2.59
N PHE A 65 4.49 8.76 -1.52
CA PHE A 65 4.88 9.72 -0.50
C PHE A 65 4.06 9.47 0.77
N ALA A 66 4.61 9.85 1.93
CA ALA A 66 3.92 9.72 3.19
C ALA A 66 2.66 10.61 3.22
N LEU A 67 1.59 10.08 3.79
CA LEU A 67 0.41 10.86 4.13
C LEU A 67 0.77 11.90 5.18
N THR A 68 0.09 13.04 5.16
CA THR A 68 0.23 14.04 6.22
C THR A 68 -0.19 13.44 7.56
N ASN A 69 0.40 13.94 8.65
CA ASN A 69 0.09 13.48 10.01
C ASN A 69 -1.41 13.59 10.32
N GLU A 70 -2.09 14.61 9.80
CA GLU A 70 -3.54 14.78 9.97
C GLU A 70 -4.33 13.66 9.30
N VAL A 71 -3.98 13.30 8.07
CA VAL A 71 -4.65 12.21 7.34
C VAL A 71 -4.41 10.87 8.03
N GLN A 72 -3.18 10.62 8.49
CA GLN A 72 -2.87 9.40 9.26
C GLN A 72 -3.71 9.33 10.55
N LYS A 73 -3.75 10.41 11.33
CA LYS A 73 -4.57 10.50 12.56
C LYS A 73 -6.06 10.32 12.28
N TYR A 74 -6.56 10.89 11.19
CA TYR A 74 -7.95 10.72 10.78
C TYR A 74 -8.30 9.26 10.55
N TYR A 75 -7.49 8.52 9.78
CA TYR A 75 -7.74 7.10 9.53
C TYR A 75 -7.57 6.25 10.79
N LEU A 76 -6.52 6.50 11.60
CA LEU A 76 -6.35 5.82 12.88
C LEU A 76 -7.58 6.02 13.77
N LYS A 77 -8.15 7.24 13.80
CA LYS A 77 -9.35 7.51 14.58
C LYS A 77 -10.56 6.72 14.08
N ILE A 78 -10.71 6.55 12.76
CA ILE A 78 -11.77 5.70 12.22
C ILE A 78 -11.56 4.24 12.64
N LEU A 79 -10.33 3.73 12.62
CA LEU A 79 -10.04 2.36 13.04
C LEU A 79 -10.36 2.13 14.53
N GLU A 80 -10.02 3.09 15.39
CA GLU A 80 -10.42 3.07 16.80
C GLU A 80 -11.94 3.02 16.98
N LEU A 81 -12.68 3.82 16.19
CA LEU A 81 -14.15 3.87 16.26
C LEU A 81 -14.83 2.57 15.83
N VAL A 82 -14.14 1.72 15.04
CA VAL A 82 -14.62 0.39 14.66
C VAL A 82 -14.00 -0.71 15.53
N GLU A 83 -13.45 -0.34 16.68
CA GLU A 83 -12.95 -1.25 17.72
C GLU A 83 -11.82 -2.18 17.24
N ILE A 84 -10.98 -1.69 16.31
CA ILE A 84 -9.78 -2.42 15.89
C ILE A 84 -8.69 -2.25 16.96
N GLU A 85 -8.24 -3.36 17.52
CA GLU A 85 -7.12 -3.40 18.46
C GLU A 85 -5.80 -3.09 17.74
N GLU A 86 -4.97 -2.22 18.36
CA GLU A 86 -3.61 -1.89 17.93
C GLU A 86 -3.46 -1.57 16.42
N PRO A 87 -4.24 -0.63 15.85
CA PRO A 87 -4.23 -0.36 14.41
C PRO A 87 -2.88 0.11 13.88
N THR A 88 -2.09 0.79 14.71
CA THR A 88 -0.74 1.27 14.41
C THR A 88 0.27 0.14 14.22
N GLY A 89 0.07 -1.01 14.88
CA GLY A 89 0.95 -2.17 14.76
C GLY A 89 0.63 -3.06 13.55
N ARG A 90 -0.50 -2.83 12.88
CA ARG A 90 -1.04 -3.71 11.83
C ARG A 90 -1.12 -3.04 10.46
N PHE A 91 -0.90 -1.73 10.39
CA PHE A 91 -0.83 -0.96 9.16
C PHE A 91 0.53 -0.28 9.03
N HIS A 92 1.35 -0.76 8.09
CA HIS A 92 2.69 -0.26 7.85
C HIS A 92 2.75 0.50 6.53
N MET A 93 3.24 1.73 6.57
CA MET A 93 3.47 2.52 5.36
C MET A 93 4.93 2.45 4.95
N ILE A 94 5.18 2.08 3.70
CA ILE A 94 6.51 2.09 3.10
C ILE A 94 6.53 3.10 1.96
N VAL A 95 7.54 3.98 1.98
CA VAL A 95 7.77 4.98 0.94
C VAL A 95 9.16 4.74 0.35
N PRO A 96 9.30 4.47 -0.95
CA PRO A 96 10.61 4.33 -1.58
C PRO A 96 11.40 5.63 -1.47
N GLU A 97 12.55 5.59 -0.79
CA GLU A 97 13.29 6.79 -0.40
C GLU A 97 13.79 7.63 -1.58
N ASN A 98 13.99 7.00 -2.75
CA ASN A 98 14.50 7.66 -3.95
C ASN A 98 13.39 8.13 -4.90
N TYR A 99 12.12 7.83 -4.60
CA TYR A 99 11.02 8.13 -5.52
C TYR A 99 10.80 9.63 -5.84
N PRO A 100 11.09 10.58 -4.93
CA PRO A 100 11.09 12.00 -5.27
C PRO A 100 12.15 12.40 -6.32
N GLN A 101 13.24 11.64 -6.44
CA GLN A 101 14.35 11.93 -7.35
C GLN A 101 14.11 11.39 -8.77
N PHE A 102 13.22 10.41 -8.90
CA PHE A 102 12.87 9.82 -10.19
C PHE A 102 11.88 10.66 -10.99
N ARG A 103 11.84 10.40 -12.30
CA ARG A 103 10.87 11.01 -13.22
C ARG A 103 9.44 10.73 -12.76
N SER A 104 8.54 11.66 -13.02
CA SER A 104 7.13 11.59 -12.58
C SER A 104 6.35 10.39 -13.15
N HIS A 105 6.81 9.83 -14.27
CA HIS A 105 6.21 8.67 -14.94
C HIS A 105 6.85 7.33 -14.58
N LEU A 106 7.89 7.30 -13.74
CA LEU A 106 8.42 6.05 -13.21
C LEU A 106 7.35 5.39 -12.34
N SER A 107 7.13 4.08 -12.51
CA SER A 107 6.15 3.37 -11.69
C SER A 107 6.64 3.22 -10.24
N LEU A 108 5.71 3.23 -9.29
CA LEU A 108 6.03 2.99 -7.88
C LEU A 108 6.73 1.63 -7.66
N SER A 109 6.34 0.58 -8.39
CA SER A 109 7.01 -0.72 -8.31
C SER A 109 8.46 -0.64 -8.78
N GLN A 110 8.77 0.09 -9.86
CA GLN A 110 10.16 0.34 -10.27
C GLN A 110 10.91 1.17 -9.23
N ALA A 111 10.27 2.19 -8.65
CA ALA A 111 10.88 3.01 -7.62
C ALA A 111 11.28 2.18 -6.38
N MET A 112 10.47 1.20 -5.99
CA MET A 112 10.80 0.24 -4.92
C MET A 112 12.07 -0.57 -5.22
N LEU A 113 12.23 -1.05 -6.45
CA LEU A 113 13.43 -1.82 -6.85
C LEU A 113 14.72 -1.00 -6.74
N TYR A 114 14.62 0.33 -6.88
CA TYR A 114 15.75 1.26 -6.72
C TYR A 114 15.83 1.90 -5.32
N SER A 115 15.11 1.37 -4.33
CA SER A 115 14.99 1.91 -2.98
C SER A 115 15.41 0.88 -1.93
N PRO A 116 16.73 0.66 -1.73
CA PRO A 116 17.23 -0.39 -0.85
C PRO A 116 16.82 -0.22 0.62
N LYS A 117 16.59 1.01 1.12
CA LYS A 117 16.13 1.19 2.50
C LYS A 117 14.69 0.72 2.63
N ALA A 118 13.81 1.08 1.70
CA ALA A 118 12.42 0.63 1.68
C ALA A 118 12.27 -0.89 1.53
N LEU A 119 13.20 -1.55 0.82
CA LEU A 119 13.21 -3.02 0.69
C LEU A 119 13.66 -3.77 1.95
N ASN A 120 14.36 -3.09 2.87
CA ASN A 120 14.89 -3.68 4.10
C ASN A 120 14.10 -3.26 5.36
N GLN A 121 12.93 -2.63 5.20
CA GLN A 121 11.99 -2.32 6.28
C GLN A 121 11.08 -3.51 6.57
#